data_AF-A0A962CGW3-F1
#
_entry.id   AF-A0A962CGW3-F1
#
_cell.length_a   1.000
_cell.length_b   1.000
_cell.length_c   1.000
_cell.angle_alpha   90.00
_cell.angle_beta   90.00
_cell.angle_gamma   90.00
#
_symmetry.space_group_name_H-M   'P 1'
#
loop_
_entity.id
_entity.type
_entity.pdbx_description
1 polymer ?
#
loop_
_entity_poly.entity_id
_entity_poly.type
_entity_poly.pdbx_seq_one_letter_code
_entity_poly.pdbx_strand_id
1 'polypeptide(L)'
;FLLVMLAMFLSTAAHAGDVRDGRAIVTPAKEDRYKIGSYTFGKAELFGYISELKETKKITGIVLKNGYSDSNKATDEQRHSIASIGKTLQLETFTQDGRELEPLSND
;
A
#
# COMPACT_ATOMS: atom_id res chain seq x y z
N PHE A 1 7.19 -37.69 -28.04
CA PHE A 1 7.45 -36.26 -27.86
C PHE A 1 6.34 -35.70 -26.98
N LEU A 2 6.77 -35.03 -25.91
CA LEU A 2 6.06 -34.41 -24.78
C LEU A 2 4.69 -33.78 -25.12
N LEU A 3 3.61 -34.20 -24.46
CA LEU A 3 2.35 -33.44 -24.44
C LEU A 3 2.28 -32.68 -23.10
N VAL A 4 2.05 -31.39 -23.24
CA VAL A 4 2.43 -30.31 -22.34
C VAL A 4 1.59 -30.28 -21.06
N MET A 5 2.27 -29.98 -19.95
CA MET A 5 1.71 -29.68 -18.64
C MET A 5 0.53 -28.70 -18.73
N LEU A 6 -0.64 -29.17 -18.33
CA LEU A 6 -1.78 -28.34 -17.97
C LEU A 6 -1.50 -27.71 -16.59
N ALA A 7 -0.70 -26.64 -16.56
CA ALA A 7 -0.59 -25.77 -15.40
C ALA A 7 -1.81 -24.84 -15.39
N MET A 8 -2.89 -25.28 -14.75
CA MET A 8 -4.00 -24.38 -14.39
C MET A 8 -3.47 -23.35 -13.39
N PHE A 9 -3.04 -22.20 -13.90
CA PHE A 9 -2.93 -20.99 -13.10
C PHE A 9 -4.35 -20.59 -12.70
N LEU A 10 -4.77 -21.08 -11.53
CA LEU A 10 -5.90 -20.55 -10.79
C LEU A 10 -5.62 -19.06 -10.56
N SER A 11 -6.24 -18.22 -11.39
CA SER A 11 -6.39 -16.79 -11.15
C SER A 11 -7.34 -16.66 -9.96
N THR A 12 -6.78 -16.78 -8.76
CA THR A 12 -7.50 -16.44 -7.54
C THR A 12 -7.91 -14.98 -7.67
N ALA A 13 -9.22 -14.74 -7.61
CA ALA A 13 -9.80 -13.42 -7.57
C ALA A 13 -9.08 -12.61 -6.49
N ALA A 14 -8.28 -11.63 -6.92
CA ALA A 14 -7.70 -10.66 -6.01
C ALA A 14 -8.87 -9.97 -5.31
N HIS A 15 -8.93 -10.08 -3.99
CA HIS A 15 -9.81 -9.25 -3.18
C HIS A 15 -9.44 -7.79 -3.48
N ALA A 16 -10.23 -7.19 -4.36
CA ALA A 16 -9.96 -5.92 -5.00
C ALA A 16 -10.27 -4.80 -4.00
N GLY A 17 -9.22 -4.19 -3.46
CA GLY A 17 -9.31 -2.97 -2.65
C GLY A 17 -7.95 -2.54 -2.12
N ASP A 18 -7.16 -3.51 -1.68
CA ASP A 18 -6.05 -3.21 -0.78
C ASP A 18 -4.68 -3.26 -1.46
N VAL A 19 -4.54 -4.10 -2.49
CA VAL A 19 -3.27 -4.30 -3.22
C VAL A 19 -3.50 -4.11 -4.72
N ARG A 20 -2.67 -3.27 -5.35
CA ARG A 20 -2.65 -3.03 -6.80
C ARG A 20 -1.20 -3.07 -7.28
N ASP A 21 -0.94 -3.87 -8.31
CA ASP A 21 0.41 -4.04 -8.90
C ASP A 21 1.50 -4.38 -7.87
N GLY A 22 1.16 -5.27 -6.93
CA GLY A 22 2.07 -5.67 -5.85
C GLY A 22 2.28 -4.60 -4.76
N ARG A 23 1.48 -3.53 -4.75
CA ARG A 23 1.62 -2.43 -3.78
C ARG A 23 0.35 -2.23 -2.97
N ALA A 24 0.51 -2.02 -1.66
CA ALA A 24 -0.60 -1.63 -0.80
C ALA A 24 -1.02 -0.19 -1.13
N ILE A 25 -2.32 0.05 -1.28
CA ILE A 25 -2.86 1.37 -1.58
C ILE A 25 -3.42 2.01 -0.31
N VAL A 26 -2.73 3.03 0.18
CA VAL A 26 -3.07 3.75 1.41
C VAL A 26 -3.60 5.13 1.07
N THR A 27 -4.73 5.51 1.65
CA THR A 27 -5.26 6.87 1.56
C THR A 27 -5.20 7.52 2.94
N PRO A 28 -4.72 8.76 3.09
CA PRO A 28 -4.78 9.46 4.37
C PRO A 28 -6.23 9.71 4.76
N ALA A 29 -6.50 9.70 6.06
CA ALA A 29 -7.76 10.09 6.66
C ALA A 29 -7.51 11.13 7.76
N LYS A 30 -8.59 11.71 8.26
CA LYS A 30 -8.55 12.66 9.38
C LYS A 30 -7.92 12.02 10.62
N GLU A 31 -7.44 12.87 11.53
CA GLU A 31 -6.90 12.46 12.85
C GLU A 31 -5.68 11.52 12.74
N ASP A 32 -4.80 11.77 11.77
CA ASP A 32 -3.59 10.97 11.52
C ASP A 32 -3.85 9.47 11.30
N ARG A 33 -5.01 9.17 10.71
CA ARG A 33 -5.45 7.81 10.35
C ARG A 33 -5.22 7.50 8.88
N TYR A 34 -5.34 6.22 8.54
CA TYR A 34 -5.06 5.70 7.21
C TYR A 34 -6.19 4.78 6.76
N LYS A 35 -6.52 4.80 5.48
CA LYS A 35 -7.51 3.92 4.87
C LYS A 35 -6.86 2.99 3.87
N ILE A 36 -7.24 1.72 3.93
CA ILE A 36 -6.98 0.72 2.90
C ILE A 36 -8.31 0.02 2.64
N GLY A 37 -8.78 0.06 1.38
CA GLY A 37 -10.13 -0.39 1.04
C GLY A 37 -11.21 0.32 1.89
N SER A 38 -11.97 -0.47 2.65
CA SER A 38 -13.04 0.02 3.54
C SER A 38 -12.60 0.20 5.00
N TYR A 39 -11.37 -0.16 5.35
CA TYR A 39 -10.87 -0.15 6.72
C TYR A 39 -10.13 1.15 7.03
N THR A 40 -10.22 1.59 8.28
CA THR A 40 -9.49 2.77 8.79
C THR A 40 -8.60 2.37 9.97
N PHE A 41 -7.32 2.63 9.85
CA PHE A 41 -6.27 2.21 10.78
C PHE A 41 -5.62 3.41 11.46
N GLY A 42 -5.23 3.25 12.72
CA GLY A 42 -4.16 4.03 13.32
C GLY A 42 -2.79 3.56 12.81
N LYS A 43 -1.72 4.30 13.17
CA LYS A 43 -0.35 4.01 12.71
C LYS A 43 0.15 2.61 13.05
N ALA A 44 -0.07 2.15 14.28
CA ALA A 44 0.38 0.83 14.73
C ALA A 44 -0.39 -0.31 14.05
N GLU A 45 -1.71 -0.14 13.90
CA GLU A 45 -2.57 -1.11 13.21
C GLU A 45 -2.20 -1.21 11.72
N LEU A 46 -1.92 -0.06 11.08
CA LEU A 46 -1.44 -0.03 9.71
C LEU A 46 -0.13 -0.80 9.56
N PHE A 47 0.85 -0.60 10.45
CA PHE A 47 2.11 -1.34 10.41
C PHE A 47 1.88 -2.85 10.46
N GLY A 48 1.04 -3.32 11.40
CA GLY A 48 0.70 -4.73 11.50
C GLY A 48 0.06 -5.27 10.23
N TYR A 49 -0.89 -4.52 9.66
CA TYR A 49 -1.57 -4.92 8.42
C TYR A 49 -0.63 -4.98 7.21
N ILE A 50 0.24 -3.97 7.03
CA ILE A 50 1.23 -3.97 5.94
C ILE A 50 2.24 -5.11 6.11
N SER A 51 2.65 -5.41 7.34
CA SER A 51 3.50 -6.57 7.63
C SER A 51 2.82 -7.88 7.24
N GLU A 52 1.53 -8.05 7.56
CA GLU A 52 0.76 -9.20 7.13
C GLU A 52 0.66 -9.28 5.60
N LEU A 53 0.37 -8.17 4.92
CA LEU A 53 0.32 -8.13 3.45
C LEU A 53 1.68 -8.47 2.82
N LYS A 54 2.79 -8.02 3.40
CA LYS A 54 4.14 -8.41 2.96
C LYS A 54 4.32 -9.91 3.05
N GLU A 55 3.88 -10.54 4.13
CA GLU A 55 4.08 -11.97 4.32
C GLU A 55 3.10 -12.84 3.53
N THR A 56 1.83 -12.44 3.46
CA THR A 56 0.75 -13.25 2.89
C THR A 56 0.50 -12.97 1.40
N LYS A 57 0.63 -11.70 0.98
CA LYS A 57 0.40 -11.24 -0.40
C LYS A 57 1.69 -10.89 -1.14
N LYS A 58 2.84 -10.93 -0.47
CA LYS A 58 4.15 -10.64 -1.05
C LYS A 58 4.21 -9.29 -1.76
N ILE A 59 3.59 -8.27 -1.14
CA ILE A 59 3.70 -6.90 -1.65
C ILE A 59 5.15 -6.42 -1.63
N THR A 60 5.50 -5.56 -2.57
CA THR A 60 6.84 -4.98 -2.72
C THR A 60 6.87 -3.48 -2.41
N GLY A 61 5.71 -2.85 -2.26
CA GLY A 61 5.64 -1.43 -1.98
C GLY A 61 4.34 -0.93 -1.35
N ILE A 62 4.35 0.34 -1.00
CA ILE A 62 3.23 1.09 -0.43
C ILE A 62 3.06 2.36 -1.26
N VAL A 63 1.82 2.65 -1.68
CA VAL A 63 1.46 3.90 -2.34
C VAL A 63 0.56 4.69 -1.42
N LEU A 64 1.03 5.87 -0.99
CA LEU A 64 0.22 6.86 -0.29
C LEU A 64 -0.47 7.76 -1.33
N LYS A 65 -1.76 7.52 -1.55
CA LYS A 65 -2.59 8.32 -2.47
C LYS A 65 -3.00 9.63 -1.80
N ASN A 66 -2.43 10.73 -2.27
CA ASN A 66 -2.97 12.04 -1.98
C ASN A 66 -4.27 12.24 -2.77
N GLY A 67 -5.32 12.65 -2.07
CA GLY A 67 -6.56 13.11 -2.67
C GLY A 67 -6.49 14.59 -3.04
N TYR A 68 -7.40 15.00 -3.92
CA TYR A 68 -7.53 16.38 -4.39
C TYR A 68 -8.14 17.36 -3.38
N SER A 69 -8.67 16.85 -2.26
CA SER A 69 -9.30 17.63 -1.20
C SER A 69 -8.42 17.62 0.05
N ASP A 70 -8.41 18.70 0.82
CA ASP A 70 -7.64 18.82 2.07
C ASP A 70 -7.91 17.66 3.05
N SER A 71 -9.13 17.10 3.03
CA SER A 71 -9.51 15.95 3.86
C SER A 71 -8.79 14.65 3.55
N ASN A 72 -8.18 14.56 2.35
CA ASN A 72 -7.50 13.39 1.83
C ASN A 72 -6.07 13.74 1.38
N LYS A 73 -5.54 14.91 1.76
CA LYS A 73 -4.15 15.27 1.53
C LYS A 73 -3.33 14.75 2.71
N ALA A 74 -2.23 14.05 2.45
CA ALA A 74 -1.41 13.51 3.53
C ALA A 74 -0.69 14.65 4.28
N THR A 75 -0.70 14.57 5.60
CA THR A 75 0.15 15.41 6.46
C THR A 75 1.61 14.97 6.37
N ASP A 76 2.54 15.84 6.75
CA ASP A 76 3.96 15.48 6.82
C ASP A 76 4.20 14.29 7.76
N GLU A 77 3.44 14.21 8.85
CA GLU A 77 3.50 13.09 9.79
C GLU A 77 3.01 11.77 9.17
N GLN A 78 1.96 11.82 8.35
CA GLN A 78 1.49 10.66 7.60
C GLN A 78 2.51 10.21 6.55
N ARG A 79 3.10 11.16 5.82
CA ARG A 79 4.18 10.88 4.85
C ARG A 79 5.38 10.23 5.54
N HIS A 80 5.86 10.81 6.64
CA HIS A 80 6.95 10.27 7.43
C HIS A 80 6.64 8.87 7.97
N SER A 81 5.40 8.66 8.44
CA SER A 81 4.97 7.35 8.96
C SER A 81 4.98 6.27 7.87
N ILE A 82 4.49 6.56 6.66
CA ILE A 82 4.55 5.60 5.55
C ILE A 82 5.99 5.31 5.14
N ALA A 83 6.84 6.35 5.02
CA ALA A 83 8.26 6.18 4.71
C ALA A 83 8.97 5.31 5.76
N SER A 84 8.66 5.51 7.04
CA SER A 84 9.20 4.71 8.15
C SER A 84 8.76 3.25 8.10
N ILE A 85 7.47 3.00 7.87
CA ILE A 85 6.93 1.64 7.69
C ILE A 85 7.62 0.95 6.50
N GLY A 86 7.73 1.64 5.36
CA GLY A 86 8.40 1.11 4.17
C GLY A 86 9.85 0.75 4.44
N LYS A 87 10.61 1.64 5.10
CA LYS A 87 11.99 1.40 5.50
C LYS A 87 12.12 0.18 6.42
N THR A 88 11.31 0.10 7.47
CA THR A 88 11.35 -1.01 8.43
C THR A 88 11.02 -2.35 7.77
N LEU A 89 10.04 -2.36 6.87
CA LEU A 89 9.60 -3.57 6.19
C LEU A 89 10.35 -3.82 4.87
N GLN A 90 11.34 -3.00 4.52
CA GLN A 90 12.09 -3.09 3.25
C GLN A 90 11.16 -3.10 2.02
N LEU A 91 10.17 -2.22 2.02
CA LEU A 91 9.22 -2.00 0.94
C LEU A 91 9.50 -0.65 0.26
N GLU A 92 9.31 -0.58 -1.05
CA GLU A 92 9.34 0.69 -1.77
C GLU A 92 8.16 1.57 -1.31
N THR A 93 8.39 2.88 -1.17
CA THR A 93 7.34 3.83 -0.80
C THR A 93 7.18 4.90 -1.86
N PHE A 94 5.94 5.20 -2.21
CA PHE A 94 5.59 6.21 -3.19
C PHE A 94 4.46 7.11 -2.67
N THR A 95 4.47 8.37 -3.07
CA THR A 95 3.27 9.22 -3.06
C THR A 95 2.64 9.23 -4.43
N GLN A 96 1.31 9.22 -4.47
CA GLN A 96 0.55 9.41 -5.71
C GLN A 96 -0.25 10.71 -5.62
N ASP A 97 0.14 11.71 -6.40
CA ASP A 97 -0.57 12.99 -6.57
C ASP A 97 -1.26 12.99 -7.93
N GLY A 98 -2.57 12.75 -7.93
CA GLY A 98 -3.33 12.54 -9.16
C GLY A 98 -2.83 11.32 -9.96
N ARG A 99 -2.19 11.57 -11.11
CA ARG A 99 -1.64 10.50 -11.97
C ARG A 99 -0.14 10.26 -11.76
N GLU A 100 0.55 11.14 -11.07
CA GLU A 100 2.00 11.06 -10.89
C GLU A 100 2.32 10.21 -9.66
N LEU A 101 3.36 9.37 -9.81
CA LEU A 101 3.91 8.53 -8.75
C LEU A 101 5.33 9.00 -8.48
N GLU A 102 5.57 9.48 -7.26
CA GLU A 102 6.87 9.98 -6.82
C GLU A 102 7.42 9.12 -5.68
N PRO A 103 8.73 8.84 -5.65
CA PRO A 103 9.35 8.16 -4.51
C PRO A 103 9.12 8.95 -3.22
N LEU A 104 8.71 8.24 -2.17
CA LEU A 104 8.55 8.81 -0.84
C LEU A 104 9.77 8.43 0.00
N SER A 105 10.69 9.38 0.13
CA SER A 105 11.92 9.25 0.93
C SER A 105 11.67 9.55 2.41
N ASN A 106 12.46 8.94 3.28
CA ASN A 106 12.68 9.40 4.64
C ASN A 106 13.91 10.32 4.60
N ASP A 107 13.70 11.63 4.61
CA ASP A 107 14.77 12.58 4.93
C ASP A 107 14.97 12.65 6.45
#